data_AF-A0A1W9KWS0-F1
#
_entry.id   AF-A0A1W9KWS0-F1
#
_cell.length_a   1.000
_cell.length_b   1.000
_cell.length_c   1.000
_cell.angle_alpha   90.00
_cell.angle_beta   90.00
_cell.angle_gamma   90.00
#
_symmetry.space_group_name_H-M   'P 1'
#
loop_
_entity.id
_entity.type
_entity.pdbx_description
1 polymer ?
#
loop_
_entity_poly.entity_id
_entity_poly.type
_entity_poly.pdbx_seq_one_letter_code
_entity_poly.pdbx_strand_id
1 'polypeptide(L)'
;MASGKILTLLVIATLLAVICAQVVAWRYRASMKRLMKAPLGAAGAATAIEPPTAPAALPAPAALTLADNQRAYRRLITQFMLMTVVMALTRTLITQWIADAPISFKTVATLGAAYAWPVLPVLAVMGRWSRWRFVASMLGWFVLAVLLLSWRTNETITLMDIVQWMALDVGLPLLVVTALCLGGATRAVGPWLAPLLVLLSASSQLGVDVLAALIQADSPIVHWLAGWLSATGAFALFALLPWVVAWWPALWLGRRLAQAYRKQQVSELFYLFTAVWTIALISPALMAMGSMGWGTLVCFVPLLWIPLGAALMQRLGPPAPAGRPPTLLVLRVFQQDANVQHLFDRVIERWRVTGNTVLIAGTDLLERTIDADDIFTFIDGRLGERFIQSPADVARRLAEFEWRADVDGRHRVNECYCHDTTWQQALTALVQVSDVVLMDLRNFVAQNKGCLHELQVLTQAPDLRRVVVLVNDRTELPPAQAATLGAPEGRFVWLSQQGTTPLATEQVLAPLF
;
A
#
# COMPACT_ATOMS: atom_id res chain seq x y z
N MET A 1 21.31 28.49 5.61
CA MET A 1 19.88 28.81 5.81
C MET A 1 18.93 27.87 5.06
N ALA A 2 19.26 27.38 3.85
CA ALA A 2 18.35 26.53 3.06
C ALA A 2 18.05 25.15 3.70
N SER A 3 19.04 24.49 4.32
CA SER A 3 18.87 23.13 4.87
C SER A 3 17.88 23.06 6.03
N GLY A 4 17.85 24.08 6.91
CA GLY A 4 16.88 24.17 7.99
C GLY A 4 15.44 24.30 7.49
N LYS A 5 15.22 25.11 6.44
CA LYS A 5 13.89 25.29 5.83
C LYS A 5 13.34 24.00 5.26
N ILE A 6 14.17 23.20 4.58
CA ILE A 6 13.71 21.95 3.96
C ILE A 6 13.42 20.88 5.03
N LEU A 7 14.19 20.82 6.12
CA LEU A 7 13.87 19.97 7.25
C LEU A 7 12.53 20.36 7.88
N THR A 8 12.30 21.65 8.12
CA THR A 8 11.02 22.17 8.61
C THR A 8 9.86 21.81 7.68
N LEU A 9 10.06 21.96 6.37
CA LEU A 9 9.09 21.57 5.34
C LEU A 9 8.75 20.09 5.42
N LEU A 10 9.76 19.21 5.49
CA LEU A 10 9.54 17.77 5.60
C LEU A 10 8.74 17.41 6.86
N VAL A 11 9.06 18.03 8.00
CA VAL A 11 8.34 17.81 9.27
C VAL A 11 6.88 18.28 9.15
N ILE A 12 6.64 19.50 8.67
CA ILE A 12 5.29 20.06 8.52
C ILE A 12 4.47 19.21 7.54
N ALA A 13 5.03 18.89 6.37
CA ALA A 13 4.35 18.08 5.37
C ALA A 13 4.03 16.68 5.89
N THR A 14 4.92 16.06 6.67
CA THR A 14 4.68 14.76 7.31
C THR A 14 3.54 14.84 8.33
N LEU A 15 3.55 15.85 9.21
CA LEU A 15 2.49 16.05 10.20
C LEU A 15 1.14 16.29 9.54
N LEU A 16 1.09 17.18 8.54
CA LEU A 16 -0.12 17.42 7.75
C LEU A 16 -0.59 16.14 7.05
N ALA A 17 0.32 15.34 6.49
CA ALA A 17 -0.03 14.10 5.80
C ALA A 17 -0.65 13.07 6.76
N VAL A 18 -0.11 12.94 7.98
CA VAL A 18 -0.68 12.07 9.00
C VAL A 18 -2.07 12.54 9.41
N ILE A 19 -2.24 13.85 9.69
CA ILE A 19 -3.53 14.42 10.11
C ILE A 19 -4.57 14.27 8.99
N CYS A 20 -4.23 14.68 7.77
CA CYS A 20 -5.11 14.56 6.60
C CYS A 20 -5.46 13.10 6.32
N ALA A 21 -4.50 12.17 6.41
CA ALA A 21 -4.78 10.75 6.23
C ALA A 21 -5.79 10.20 7.25
N GLN A 22 -5.67 10.60 8.51
CA GLN A 22 -6.64 10.22 9.56
C GLN A 22 -8.02 10.80 9.30
N VAL A 23 -8.11 12.08 8.93
CA VAL A 23 -9.37 12.74 8.60
C VAL A 23 -10.03 12.10 7.38
N VAL A 24 -9.27 11.84 6.31
CA VAL A 24 -9.77 11.18 5.09
C VAL A 24 -10.26 9.78 5.41
N ALA A 25 -9.49 8.97 6.14
CA ALA A 25 -9.91 7.62 6.52
C ALA A 25 -11.18 7.62 7.40
N TRP A 26 -11.27 8.57 8.35
CA TRP A 26 -12.47 8.73 9.17
C TRP A 26 -13.71 9.10 8.34
N ARG A 27 -13.59 10.10 7.45
CA ARG A 27 -14.69 10.51 6.56
C ARG A 27 -15.07 9.43 5.54
N TYR A 28 -14.08 8.69 5.04
CA TYR A 28 -14.27 7.55 4.15
C TYR A 28 -15.12 6.48 4.85
N ARG A 29 -14.73 6.08 6.06
CA ARG A 29 -15.48 5.12 6.89
C ARG A 29 -16.90 5.60 7.16
N ALA A 30 -17.08 6.87 7.52
CA ALA A 30 -18.41 7.43 7.76
C ALA A 30 -19.29 7.38 6.50
N SER A 31 -18.71 7.68 5.34
CA SER A 31 -19.41 7.64 4.06
C SER A 31 -19.74 6.22 3.62
N MET A 32 -18.83 5.27 3.78
CA MET A 32 -19.08 3.84 3.51
C MET A 32 -20.20 3.29 4.38
N LYS A 33 -20.16 3.55 5.70
CA LYS A 33 -21.25 3.14 6.62
C LYS A 33 -22.59 3.75 6.24
N ARG A 34 -22.60 5.00 5.77
CA ARG A 34 -23.81 5.67 5.30
C ARG A 34 -24.32 5.02 4.01
N LEU A 35 -23.46 4.75 3.03
CA LEU A 35 -23.84 4.13 1.75
C LEU A 35 -24.33 2.69 1.92
N MET A 36 -23.70 1.91 2.82
CA MET A 36 -24.16 0.56 3.16
C MET A 36 -25.54 0.53 3.81
N LYS A 37 -25.90 1.58 4.56
CA LYS A 37 -27.20 1.68 5.26
C LYS A 37 -28.24 2.49 4.50
N ALA A 38 -27.87 3.15 3.41
CA ALA A 38 -28.79 4.02 2.67
C ALA A 38 -29.89 3.15 2.05
N PRO A 39 -31.19 3.51 2.20
CA PRO A 39 -32.25 2.76 1.55
C PRO A 39 -32.07 2.80 0.02
N LEU A 40 -32.29 1.67 -0.63
CA LEU A 40 -32.30 1.54 -2.09
C LEU A 40 -33.38 2.46 -2.67
N GLY A 41 -33.00 3.67 -3.09
CA GLY A 41 -33.98 4.61 -3.63
C GLY A 41 -33.53 6.05 -3.90
N ALA A 42 -32.28 6.43 -3.69
CA ALA A 42 -31.89 7.84 -3.87
C ALA A 42 -30.49 8.02 -4.48
N ALA A 43 -30.24 7.49 -5.68
CA ALA A 43 -29.34 8.09 -6.67
C ALA A 43 -29.31 7.27 -7.97
N GLY A 44 -29.84 7.86 -9.04
CA GLY A 44 -29.51 7.52 -10.42
C GLY A 44 -30.36 6.43 -11.04
N ALA A 45 -31.30 6.83 -11.90
CA ALA A 45 -31.85 5.96 -12.93
C ALA A 45 -30.67 5.36 -13.72
N ALA A 46 -30.34 4.10 -13.43
CA ALA A 46 -29.45 3.33 -14.26
C ALA A 46 -30.14 3.20 -15.62
N THR A 47 -29.60 3.86 -16.64
CA THR A 47 -29.90 3.54 -18.03
C THR A 47 -29.79 2.03 -18.18
N ALA A 48 -30.88 1.39 -18.59
CA ALA A 48 -30.91 -0.02 -18.93
C ALA A 48 -29.95 -0.24 -20.09
N ILE A 49 -28.71 -0.61 -19.77
CA ILE A 49 -27.75 -1.13 -20.72
C ILE A 49 -28.10 -2.60 -20.91
N GLU A 50 -28.15 -3.05 -22.16
CA GLU A 50 -28.35 -4.45 -22.50
C GLU A 50 -27.47 -5.35 -21.62
N PRO A 51 -28.01 -6.47 -21.10
CA PRO A 51 -27.22 -7.40 -20.33
C PRO A 51 -26.00 -7.80 -21.17
N PRO A 52 -24.77 -7.67 -20.63
CA PRO A 52 -23.60 -8.10 -21.36
C PRO A 52 -23.81 -9.58 -21.73
N THR A 53 -23.57 -9.90 -23.00
CA THR A 53 -23.48 -11.28 -23.51
C THR A 53 -22.75 -12.14 -22.48
N ALA A 54 -23.32 -13.30 -22.15
CA ALA A 54 -22.77 -14.23 -21.18
C ALA A 54 -21.24 -14.32 -21.35
N PRO A 55 -20.46 -14.12 -20.27
CA PRO A 55 -19.01 -14.07 -20.38
C PRO A 55 -18.52 -15.32 -21.11
N ALA A 56 -17.70 -15.13 -22.13
CA ALA A 56 -17.02 -16.24 -22.79
C ALA A 56 -16.37 -17.12 -21.72
N ALA A 57 -16.53 -18.44 -21.84
CA ALA A 57 -16.02 -19.39 -20.86
C ALA A 57 -14.57 -19.03 -20.52
N LEU A 58 -14.32 -18.73 -19.23
CA LEU A 58 -12.99 -18.31 -18.80
C LEU A 58 -11.99 -19.42 -19.13
N PRO A 59 -10.79 -19.08 -19.64
CA PRO A 59 -9.74 -20.06 -19.86
C PRO A 59 -9.51 -20.87 -18.58
N ALA A 60 -9.11 -22.14 -18.73
CA ALA A 60 -8.77 -22.96 -17.58
C ALA A 60 -7.68 -22.26 -16.73
N PRO A 61 -7.81 -22.28 -15.40
CA PRO A 61 -6.80 -21.70 -14.53
C PRO A 61 -5.53 -22.55 -14.56
N ALA A 62 -4.40 -21.87 -14.47
CA ALA A 62 -3.09 -22.49 -14.39
C ALA A 62 -3.00 -23.46 -13.19
N ALA A 63 -2.42 -24.63 -13.42
CA ALA A 63 -2.09 -25.56 -12.34
C ALA A 63 -0.82 -25.08 -11.62
N LEU A 64 -1.01 -24.28 -10.57
CA LEU A 64 0.08 -23.79 -9.72
C LEU A 64 0.20 -24.66 -8.47
N THR A 65 1.42 -24.78 -7.95
CA THR A 65 1.69 -25.48 -6.69
C THR A 65 2.11 -24.50 -5.59
N LEU A 66 2.09 -24.95 -4.33
CA LEU A 66 2.65 -24.18 -3.21
C LEU A 66 4.13 -23.84 -3.44
N ALA A 67 4.90 -24.73 -4.06
CA ALA A 67 6.30 -24.48 -4.38
C ALA A 67 6.47 -23.36 -5.42
N ASP A 68 5.56 -23.24 -6.40
CA ASP A 68 5.53 -22.11 -7.33
C ASP A 68 5.26 -20.80 -6.62
N ASN A 69 4.31 -20.79 -5.69
CA ASN A 69 4.04 -19.63 -4.85
C ASN A 69 5.25 -19.20 -4.00
N GLN A 70 5.89 -20.16 -3.34
CA GLN A 70 7.10 -19.89 -2.55
C GLN A 70 8.24 -19.36 -3.42
N ARG A 71 8.45 -19.92 -4.62
CA ARG A 71 9.44 -19.44 -5.59
C ARG A 71 9.13 -18.03 -6.09
N ALA A 72 7.88 -17.76 -6.47
CA ALA A 72 7.44 -16.44 -6.91
C ALA A 72 7.66 -15.37 -5.83
N TYR A 73 7.29 -15.68 -4.58
CA TYR A 73 7.50 -14.78 -3.46
C TYR A 73 8.99 -14.54 -3.14
N ARG A 74 9.81 -15.60 -3.11
CA ARG A 74 11.26 -15.47 -2.91
C ARG A 74 11.89 -14.63 -4.01
N ARG A 75 11.52 -14.86 -5.27
CA ARG A 75 12.00 -14.06 -6.39
C ARG A 75 11.65 -12.58 -6.22
N LEU A 76 10.41 -12.27 -5.86
CA LEU A 76 9.99 -10.88 -5.64
C LEU A 76 10.82 -10.20 -4.55
N ILE A 77 11.07 -10.89 -3.43
CA ILE A 77 11.98 -10.40 -2.38
C ILE A 77 13.39 -10.17 -2.95
N THR A 78 13.95 -11.16 -3.64
CA THR A 78 15.31 -11.08 -4.21
C THR A 78 15.41 -9.90 -5.20
N GLN A 79 14.38 -9.65 -5.99
CA GLN A 79 14.32 -8.55 -6.94
C GLN A 79 14.35 -7.17 -6.25
N PHE A 80 13.53 -6.97 -5.20
CA PHE A 80 13.59 -5.74 -4.41
C PHE A 80 14.91 -5.58 -3.64
N MET A 81 15.48 -6.67 -3.14
CA MET A 81 16.80 -6.67 -2.48
C MET A 81 17.90 -6.28 -3.47
N LEU A 82 17.92 -6.87 -4.67
CA LEU A 82 18.90 -6.54 -5.71
C LEU A 82 18.81 -5.08 -6.13
N MET A 83 17.58 -4.58 -6.35
CA MET A 83 17.36 -3.18 -6.69
C MET A 83 17.82 -2.24 -5.57
N THR A 84 17.58 -2.60 -4.31
CA THR A 84 18.07 -1.87 -3.15
C THR A 84 19.59 -1.82 -3.13
N VAL A 85 20.27 -2.95 -3.40
CA VAL A 85 21.73 -3.01 -3.47
C VAL A 85 22.25 -2.08 -4.57
N VAL A 86 21.70 -2.14 -5.78
CA VAL A 86 22.11 -1.26 -6.89
C VAL A 86 21.92 0.22 -6.54
N MET A 87 20.76 0.56 -5.96
CA MET A 87 20.46 1.94 -5.54
C MET A 87 21.37 2.41 -4.40
N ALA A 88 21.66 1.56 -3.42
CA ALA A 88 22.54 1.88 -2.30
C ALA A 88 23.97 2.09 -2.77
N LEU A 89 24.48 1.22 -3.66
CA LEU A 89 25.80 1.37 -4.27
C LEU A 89 25.89 2.66 -5.09
N THR A 90 24.87 2.95 -5.90
CA THR A 90 24.79 4.19 -6.70
C THR A 90 24.78 5.42 -5.79
N ARG A 91 23.97 5.40 -4.72
CA ARG A 91 23.95 6.44 -3.69
C ARG A 91 25.33 6.63 -3.08
N THR A 92 26.00 5.55 -2.68
CA THR A 92 27.34 5.60 -2.09
C THR A 92 28.34 6.25 -3.03
N LEU A 93 28.39 5.82 -4.30
CA LEU A 93 29.30 6.38 -5.31
C LEU A 93 29.09 7.89 -5.48
N ILE A 94 27.83 8.32 -5.60
CA ILE A 94 27.48 9.73 -5.72
C ILE A 94 27.91 10.51 -4.47
N THR A 95 27.60 10.01 -3.27
CA THR A 95 27.98 10.70 -2.02
C THR A 95 29.49 10.80 -1.82
N GLN A 96 30.25 9.78 -2.22
CA GLN A 96 31.71 9.82 -2.14
C GLN A 96 32.32 10.78 -3.16
N TRP A 97 31.77 10.79 -4.38
CA TRP A 97 32.18 11.75 -5.42
C TRP A 97 31.89 13.19 -5.00
N ILE A 98 30.71 13.46 -4.43
CA ILE A 98 30.34 14.79 -3.91
C ILE A 98 31.28 15.25 -2.80
N ALA A 99 31.71 14.33 -1.94
CA ALA A 99 32.59 14.61 -0.80
C ALA A 99 34.08 14.61 -1.15
N ASP A 100 34.45 14.41 -2.43
CA ASP A 100 35.83 14.22 -2.90
C ASP A 100 36.61 13.19 -2.06
N ALA A 101 35.93 12.11 -1.70
CA ALA A 101 36.42 11.10 -0.77
C ALA A 101 36.77 9.78 -1.49
N PRO A 102 37.71 8.99 -0.94
CA PRO A 102 38.29 7.87 -1.66
C PRO A 102 37.28 6.76 -1.96
N ILE A 103 37.10 6.47 -3.25
CA ILE A 103 36.25 5.38 -3.73
C ILE A 103 37.07 4.09 -3.76
N SER A 104 36.92 3.27 -2.71
CA SER A 104 37.53 1.94 -2.61
C SER A 104 36.46 0.86 -2.48
N PHE A 105 36.77 -0.38 -2.84
CA PHE A 105 35.86 -1.52 -2.69
C PHE A 105 35.33 -1.65 -1.24
N LYS A 106 36.23 -1.55 -0.24
CA LYS A 106 35.84 -1.57 1.18
C LYS A 106 34.83 -0.47 1.49
N THR A 107 35.04 0.75 0.99
CA THR A 107 34.15 1.90 1.22
C THR A 107 32.78 1.71 0.56
N VAL A 108 32.77 1.29 -0.69
CA VAL A 108 31.54 1.09 -1.47
C VAL A 108 30.72 -0.06 -0.87
N ALA A 109 31.36 -1.17 -0.51
CA ALA A 109 30.68 -2.30 0.11
C ALA A 109 30.11 -1.95 1.49
N THR A 110 30.89 -1.28 2.35
CA THR A 110 30.46 -0.98 3.72
C THR A 110 29.36 0.07 3.80
N LEU A 111 29.53 1.21 3.12
CA LEU A 111 28.49 2.24 3.08
C LEU A 111 27.28 1.81 2.26
N GLY A 112 27.49 1.08 1.16
CA GLY A 112 26.39 0.52 0.37
C GLY A 112 25.55 -0.43 1.22
N ALA A 113 26.18 -1.27 2.03
CA ALA A 113 25.47 -2.11 2.99
C ALA A 113 24.73 -1.27 4.04
N ALA A 114 25.36 -0.28 4.67
CA ALA A 114 24.69 0.59 5.65
C ALA A 114 23.45 1.30 5.08
N TYR A 115 23.54 1.79 3.85
CA TYR A 115 22.47 2.52 3.16
C TYR A 115 21.36 1.64 2.57
N ALA A 116 21.45 0.31 2.65
CA ALA A 116 20.43 -0.59 2.09
C ALA A 116 19.18 -0.78 2.98
N TRP A 117 19.05 -0.02 4.07
CA TRP A 117 17.89 -0.05 4.97
C TRP A 117 16.52 0.21 4.29
N PRO A 118 16.37 1.00 3.19
CA PRO A 118 15.07 1.29 2.56
C PRO A 118 14.26 0.07 2.09
N VAL A 119 14.87 -1.11 2.00
CA VAL A 119 14.15 -2.35 1.67
C VAL A 119 13.25 -2.84 2.80
N LEU A 120 13.57 -2.51 4.05
CA LEU A 120 12.90 -3.08 5.23
C LEU A 120 11.40 -2.74 5.31
N PRO A 121 10.94 -1.50 5.02
CA PRO A 121 9.51 -1.20 4.91
C PRO A 121 8.77 -2.03 3.86
N VAL A 122 9.40 -2.31 2.72
CA VAL A 122 8.80 -3.16 1.66
C VAL A 122 8.65 -4.59 2.15
N LEU A 123 9.69 -5.16 2.77
CA LEU A 123 9.63 -6.51 3.35
C LEU A 123 8.60 -6.60 4.47
N ALA A 124 8.47 -5.54 5.28
CA ALA A 124 7.47 -5.46 6.34
C ALA A 124 6.05 -5.45 5.81
N VAL A 125 5.79 -4.72 4.71
CA VAL A 125 4.49 -4.71 4.05
C VAL A 125 4.18 -6.07 3.41
N MET A 126 5.10 -6.63 2.63
CA MET A 126 4.93 -7.93 1.98
C MET A 126 4.70 -9.08 2.97
N GLY A 127 5.43 -9.05 4.10
CA GLY A 127 5.30 -10.04 5.16
C GLY A 127 4.21 -9.74 6.19
N ARG A 128 3.49 -8.62 6.05
CA ARG A 128 2.57 -8.05 7.04
C ARG A 128 3.11 -8.14 8.47
N TRP A 129 4.31 -7.61 8.66
CA TRP A 129 4.98 -7.58 9.95
C TRP A 129 4.18 -6.72 10.94
N SER A 130 4.25 -7.09 12.22
CA SER A 130 3.78 -6.21 13.28
C SER A 130 4.66 -4.96 13.35
N ARG A 131 4.11 -3.85 13.87
CA ARG A 131 4.87 -2.61 14.09
C ARG A 131 6.13 -2.87 14.92
N TRP A 132 6.01 -3.69 15.96
CA TRP A 132 7.13 -4.10 16.81
C TRP A 132 8.23 -4.82 16.04
N ARG A 133 7.87 -5.81 15.21
CA ARG A 133 8.86 -6.53 14.39
C ARG A 133 9.57 -5.59 13.41
N PHE A 134 8.84 -4.66 12.80
CA PHE A 134 9.43 -3.66 11.92
C PHE A 134 10.41 -2.74 12.66
N VAL A 135 9.97 -2.11 13.76
CA VAL A 135 10.81 -1.22 14.57
C VAL A 135 12.04 -1.97 15.09
N ALA A 136 11.88 -3.19 15.61
CA ALA A 136 13.00 -4.01 16.06
C ALA A 136 13.98 -4.34 14.93
N SER A 137 13.48 -4.62 13.71
CA SER A 137 14.34 -4.88 12.55
C SER A 137 15.09 -3.63 12.10
N MET A 138 14.46 -2.46 12.15
CA MET A 138 15.12 -1.18 11.84
C MET A 138 16.18 -0.81 12.88
N LEU A 139 15.89 -0.98 14.17
CA LEU A 139 16.87 -0.78 15.24
C LEU A 139 18.03 -1.77 15.13
N GLY A 140 17.74 -3.05 14.82
CA GLY A 140 18.77 -4.05 14.55
C GLY A 140 19.65 -3.67 13.36
N TRP A 141 19.05 -3.17 12.27
CA TRP A 141 19.81 -2.66 11.12
C TRP A 141 20.67 -1.46 11.47
N PHE A 142 20.13 -0.52 12.25
CA PHE A 142 20.88 0.65 12.72
C PHE A 142 22.12 0.23 13.52
N VAL A 143 21.96 -0.68 14.50
CA VAL A 143 23.08 -1.21 15.28
C VAL A 143 24.09 -1.91 14.38
N LEU A 144 23.64 -2.74 13.44
CA LEU A 144 24.52 -3.43 12.50
C LEU A 144 25.31 -2.44 11.62
N ALA A 145 24.64 -1.40 11.12
CA ALA A 145 25.27 -0.34 10.33
C ALA A 145 26.32 0.41 11.14
N VAL A 146 26.01 0.79 12.38
CA VAL A 146 26.98 1.44 13.29
C VAL A 146 28.18 0.52 13.53
N LEU A 147 27.98 -0.75 13.87
CA LEU A 147 29.09 -1.70 14.09
C LEU A 147 29.97 -1.86 12.84
N LEU A 148 29.34 -2.00 11.67
CA LEU A 148 30.03 -2.15 10.40
C LEU A 148 30.83 -0.90 10.00
N LEU A 149 30.31 0.29 10.30
CA LEU A 149 31.01 1.55 10.08
C LEU A 149 32.13 1.76 11.09
N SER A 150 31.92 1.45 12.37
CA SER A 150 32.95 1.51 13.42
C SER A 150 34.13 0.59 13.12
N TRP A 151 33.88 -0.59 12.56
CA TRP A 151 34.94 -1.50 12.10
C TRP A 151 35.72 -0.95 10.90
N ARG A 152 35.11 -0.06 10.10
CA ARG A 152 35.75 0.55 8.93
C ARG A 152 36.61 1.76 9.32
N THR A 153 36.19 2.54 10.32
CA THR A 153 36.78 3.85 10.67
C THR A 153 38.10 3.73 11.42
N ASN A 154 38.98 4.70 11.20
CA ASN A 154 40.26 4.85 11.91
C ASN A 154 40.09 5.75 13.15
N GLU A 155 41.15 5.92 13.94
CA GLU A 155 41.18 6.67 15.22
C GLU A 155 40.67 8.12 15.12
N THR A 156 40.59 8.70 13.92
CA THR A 156 40.15 10.08 13.68
C THR A 156 38.64 10.29 13.76
N ILE A 157 37.82 9.23 13.63
CA ILE A 157 36.35 9.33 13.66
C ILE A 157 35.87 8.62 14.91
N THR A 158 35.15 9.34 15.78
CA THR A 158 34.66 8.75 17.02
C THR A 158 33.40 7.92 16.79
N LEU A 159 33.13 6.96 17.67
CA LEU A 159 31.87 6.20 17.66
C LEU A 159 30.64 7.14 17.74
N MET A 160 30.76 8.24 18.49
CA MET A 160 29.68 9.22 18.64
C MET A 160 29.34 9.89 17.30
N ASP A 161 30.35 10.24 16.50
CA ASP A 161 30.14 10.85 15.18
C ASP A 161 29.38 9.89 14.26
N ILE A 162 29.74 8.61 14.27
CA ILE A 162 29.06 7.57 13.48
C ILE A 162 27.59 7.42 13.93
N VAL A 163 27.35 7.36 15.24
CA VAL A 163 26.00 7.23 15.80
C VAL A 163 25.16 8.45 15.46
N GLN A 164 25.67 9.66 15.63
CA GLN A 164 24.95 10.90 15.29
C GLN A 164 24.64 10.98 13.80
N TRP A 165 25.62 10.65 12.95
CA TRP A 165 25.44 10.64 11.51
C TRP A 165 24.40 9.61 11.06
N MET A 166 24.48 8.37 11.57
CA MET A 166 23.48 7.34 11.28
C MET A 166 22.10 7.68 11.86
N ALA A 167 22.04 8.34 13.01
CA ALA A 167 20.76 8.73 13.62
C ALA A 167 20.04 9.78 12.76
N LEU A 168 20.79 10.70 12.14
CA LEU A 168 20.23 11.63 11.18
C LEU A 168 19.86 10.95 9.85
N ASP A 169 20.73 10.07 9.33
CA ASP A 169 20.54 9.43 8.02
C ASP A 169 19.43 8.36 8.02
N VAL A 170 19.28 7.62 9.11
CA VAL A 170 18.30 6.52 9.24
C VAL A 170 17.14 6.92 10.15
N GLY A 171 17.42 7.58 11.27
CA GLY A 171 16.42 7.85 12.31
C GLY A 171 15.34 8.85 11.88
N LEU A 172 15.71 9.96 11.23
CA LEU A 172 14.73 10.91 10.71
C LEU A 172 13.84 10.27 9.62
N PRO A 173 14.39 9.63 8.57
CA PRO A 173 13.58 8.87 7.62
C PRO A 173 12.72 7.78 8.27
N LEU A 174 13.23 7.09 9.29
CA LEU A 174 12.48 6.08 10.03
C LEU A 174 11.24 6.67 10.70
N LEU A 175 11.35 7.83 11.35
CA LEU A 175 10.21 8.50 11.96
C LEU A 175 9.16 8.87 10.91
N VAL A 176 9.58 9.45 9.78
CA VAL A 176 8.70 9.83 8.67
C VAL A 176 8.01 8.60 8.07
N VAL A 177 8.78 7.57 7.72
CA VAL A 177 8.26 6.32 7.14
C VAL A 177 7.34 5.61 8.12
N THR A 178 7.66 5.60 9.42
CA THR A 178 6.80 4.98 10.43
C THR A 178 5.48 5.71 10.59
N ALA A 179 5.51 7.04 10.60
CA ALA A 179 4.32 7.87 10.69
C ALA A 179 3.41 7.69 9.46
N LEU A 180 4.00 7.70 8.26
CA LEU A 180 3.26 7.64 7.00
C LEU A 180 2.84 6.22 6.62
N CYS A 181 3.65 5.19 6.88
CA CYS A 181 3.50 3.88 6.24
C CYS A 181 3.09 2.73 7.18
N LEU A 182 3.04 2.94 8.51
CA LEU A 182 2.77 1.85 9.48
C LEU A 182 1.46 1.98 10.29
N GLY A 183 0.71 3.08 10.16
CA GLY A 183 -0.68 3.14 10.65
C GLY A 183 -1.64 2.39 9.73
N GLY A 184 -2.78 1.87 10.21
CA GLY A 184 -3.76 1.21 9.33
C GLY A 184 -4.30 2.19 8.28
N ALA A 185 -4.96 3.26 8.76
CA ALA A 185 -5.41 4.37 7.95
C ALA A 185 -4.27 5.17 7.28
N THR A 186 -3.16 5.43 8.00
CA THR A 186 -2.08 6.24 7.44
C THR A 186 -1.30 5.52 6.35
N ARG A 187 -1.09 4.19 6.44
CA ARG A 187 -0.43 3.41 5.38
C ARG A 187 -1.15 3.52 4.05
N ALA A 188 -2.48 3.43 4.07
CA ALA A 188 -3.26 3.44 2.85
C ALA A 188 -3.31 4.85 2.21
N VAL A 189 -3.42 5.90 3.04
CA VAL A 189 -3.72 7.26 2.55
C VAL A 189 -2.51 8.20 2.57
N GLY A 190 -1.71 8.14 3.63
CA GLY A 190 -0.61 9.06 3.91
C GLY A 190 0.43 9.16 2.80
N PRO A 191 0.96 8.04 2.28
CA PRO A 191 1.94 8.08 1.20
C PRO A 191 1.42 8.78 -0.07
N TRP A 192 0.12 8.70 -0.37
CA TRP A 192 -0.49 9.32 -1.55
C TRP A 192 -0.72 10.82 -1.38
N LEU A 193 -0.99 11.27 -0.16
CA LEU A 193 -1.16 12.69 0.16
C LEU A 193 0.19 13.42 0.36
N ALA A 194 1.23 12.70 0.77
CA ALA A 194 2.52 13.30 1.11
C ALA A 194 3.12 14.17 -0.02
N PRO A 195 3.19 13.74 -1.30
CA PRO A 195 3.72 14.60 -2.37
C PRO A 195 2.93 15.90 -2.57
N LEU A 196 1.61 15.84 -2.41
CA LEU A 196 0.73 17.02 -2.52
C LEU A 196 1.02 18.00 -1.39
N LEU A 197 1.15 17.50 -0.16
CA LEU A 197 1.39 18.33 1.01
C LEU A 197 2.82 18.88 1.06
N VAL A 198 3.80 18.13 0.53
CA VAL A 198 5.16 18.64 0.29
C VAL A 198 5.12 19.81 -0.69
N LEU A 199 4.38 19.70 -1.80
CA LEU A 199 4.23 20.80 -2.77
C LEU A 199 3.56 22.03 -2.15
N LEU A 200 2.48 21.84 -1.39
CA LEU A 200 1.78 22.94 -0.72
C LEU A 200 2.66 23.58 0.36
N SER A 201 3.35 22.80 1.18
CA SER A 201 4.30 23.33 2.18
C SER A 201 5.49 24.05 1.53
N ALA A 202 6.00 23.54 0.41
CA ALA A 202 7.03 24.23 -0.38
C ALA A 202 6.53 25.58 -0.90
N SER A 203 5.30 25.65 -1.39
CA SER A 203 4.70 26.90 -1.85
C SER A 203 4.55 27.93 -0.73
N SER A 204 4.17 27.51 0.49
CA SER A 204 4.14 28.38 1.66
C SER A 204 5.52 28.92 2.01
N GLN A 205 6.54 28.07 1.97
CA GLN A 205 7.91 28.49 2.26
C GLN A 205 8.41 29.51 1.24
N LEU A 206 8.12 29.31 -0.05
CA LEU A 206 8.44 30.28 -1.09
C LEU A 206 7.74 31.62 -0.88
N GLY A 207 6.46 31.62 -0.48
CA GLY A 207 5.75 32.86 -0.20
C GLY A 207 6.33 33.63 0.99
N VAL A 208 6.71 32.94 2.07
CA VAL A 208 7.39 33.56 3.21
C VAL A 208 8.78 34.08 2.81
N ASP A 209 9.49 33.37 1.94
CA ASP A 209 10.79 33.80 1.43
C ASP A 209 10.67 35.06 0.56
N VAL A 210 9.59 35.18 -0.25
CA VAL A 210 9.27 36.40 -0.99
C VAL A 210 8.98 37.55 -0.03
N LEU A 211 8.18 37.33 1.03
CA LEU A 211 7.94 38.37 2.04
C LEU A 211 9.24 38.82 2.70
N ALA A 212 10.11 37.88 3.07
CA ALA A 212 11.41 38.20 3.66
C ALA A 212 12.29 39.02 2.71
N ALA A 213 12.32 38.68 1.42
CA ALA A 213 13.04 39.44 0.41
C ALA A 213 12.47 40.86 0.22
N LEU A 214 11.14 41.01 0.23
CA LEU A 214 10.48 42.30 0.15
C LEU A 214 10.79 43.21 1.35
N ILE A 215 10.85 42.63 2.56
CA ILE A 215 11.23 43.35 3.79
C ILE A 215 12.70 43.78 3.71
N GLN A 216 13.60 42.88 3.29
CA GLN A 216 15.03 43.20 3.15
C GLN A 216 15.30 44.28 2.10
N ALA A 217 14.48 44.33 1.05
CA ALA A 217 14.55 45.34 0.00
C ALA A 217 13.85 46.66 0.36
N ASP A 218 13.30 46.79 1.57
CA ASP A 218 12.50 47.94 2.02
C ASP A 218 11.43 48.37 0.99
N SER A 219 10.73 47.37 0.44
CA SER A 219 9.81 47.60 -0.68
C SER A 219 8.61 48.46 -0.25
N PRO A 220 8.15 49.42 -1.08
CA PRO A 220 6.95 50.20 -0.81
C PRO A 220 5.67 49.33 -0.67
N ILE A 221 5.69 48.11 -1.21
CA ILE A 221 4.63 47.12 -1.04
C ILE A 221 4.49 46.69 0.43
N VAL A 222 5.59 46.57 1.17
CA VAL A 222 5.59 46.17 2.59
C VAL A 222 4.99 47.28 3.45
N HIS A 223 5.37 48.54 3.19
CA HIS A 223 4.80 49.70 3.88
C HIS A 223 3.30 49.85 3.60
N TRP A 224 2.89 49.65 2.34
CA TRP A 224 1.48 49.62 1.97
C TRP A 224 0.74 48.48 2.70
N LEU A 225 1.27 47.25 2.70
CA LEU A 225 0.67 46.11 3.41
C LEU A 225 0.55 46.35 4.93
N ALA A 226 1.56 46.96 5.55
CA ALA A 226 1.57 47.27 6.97
C ALA A 226 0.47 48.28 7.38
N GLY A 227 0.02 49.11 6.44
CA GLY A 227 -1.12 50.02 6.65
C GLY A 227 -2.49 49.32 6.66
N TRP A 228 -2.59 48.11 6.10
CA TRP A 228 -3.85 47.37 5.96
C TRP A 228 -3.92 46.09 6.78
N LEU A 229 -2.79 45.43 7.03
CA LEU A 229 -2.69 44.14 7.71
C LEU A 229 -1.72 44.21 8.90
N SER A 230 -2.05 43.47 9.96
CA SER A 230 -1.08 43.19 11.02
C SER A 230 0.09 42.36 10.47
N ALA A 231 1.23 42.40 11.16
CA ALA A 231 2.37 41.56 10.80
C ALA A 231 1.98 40.07 10.71
N THR A 232 1.18 39.58 11.65
CA THR A 232 0.63 38.20 11.64
C THR A 232 -0.25 37.93 10.41
N GLY A 233 -1.09 38.90 10.03
CA GLY A 233 -1.93 38.82 8.83
C GLY A 233 -1.09 38.77 7.55
N ALA A 234 -0.02 39.56 7.46
CA ALA A 234 0.91 39.53 6.34
C ALA A 234 1.63 38.18 6.22
N PHE A 235 2.15 37.63 7.33
CA PHE A 235 2.77 36.30 7.32
C PHE A 235 1.77 35.20 6.91
N ALA A 236 0.54 35.23 7.43
CA ALA A 236 -0.50 34.27 7.06
C ALA A 236 -0.88 34.38 5.58
N LEU A 237 -1.03 35.61 5.06
CA LEU A 237 -1.32 35.86 3.65
C LEU A 237 -0.22 35.29 2.75
N PHE A 238 1.04 35.61 3.01
CA PHE A 238 2.16 35.13 2.19
C PHE A 238 2.42 33.63 2.36
N ALA A 239 2.03 33.02 3.49
CA ALA A 239 2.11 31.58 3.66
C ALA A 239 0.99 30.81 2.91
N LEU A 240 -0.24 31.36 2.85
CA LEU A 240 -1.42 30.67 2.32
C LEU A 240 -1.77 31.04 0.88
N LEU A 241 -1.54 32.29 0.46
CA LEU A 241 -1.85 32.74 -0.90
C LEU A 241 -1.16 31.92 -2.00
N PRO A 242 0.11 31.46 -1.84
CA PRO A 242 0.73 30.56 -2.81
C PRO A 242 -0.03 29.25 -3.01
N TRP A 243 -0.86 28.80 -2.06
CA TRP A 243 -1.65 27.58 -2.23
C TRP A 243 -2.66 27.71 -3.34
N VAL A 244 -3.23 28.90 -3.59
CA VAL A 244 -4.18 29.10 -4.68
C VAL A 244 -3.52 28.80 -6.03
N VAL A 245 -2.25 29.20 -6.19
CA VAL A 245 -1.45 28.92 -7.38
C VAL A 245 -0.98 27.46 -7.40
N ALA A 246 -0.53 26.94 -6.26
CA ALA A 246 -0.03 25.57 -6.13
C ALA A 246 -1.14 24.50 -6.14
N TRP A 247 -2.41 24.90 -6.02
CA TRP A 247 -3.56 23.99 -6.03
C TRP A 247 -3.71 23.29 -7.38
N TRP A 248 -3.55 24.02 -8.48
CA TRP A 248 -3.62 23.45 -9.83
C TRP A 248 -2.56 22.35 -10.09
N PRO A 249 -1.25 22.60 -9.86
CA PRO A 249 -0.25 21.54 -10.01
C PRO A 249 -0.42 20.41 -9.00
N ALA A 250 -0.91 20.68 -7.77
CA ALA A 250 -1.24 19.63 -6.82
C ALA A 250 -2.36 18.71 -7.36
N LEU A 251 -3.46 19.28 -7.86
CA LEU A 251 -4.53 18.49 -8.48
C LEU A 251 -4.06 17.71 -9.71
N TRP A 252 -3.25 18.34 -10.56
CA TRP A 252 -2.67 17.68 -11.72
C TRP A 252 -1.80 16.48 -11.30
N LEU A 253 -0.93 16.66 -10.31
CA LEU A 253 -0.07 15.61 -9.78
C LEU A 253 -0.90 14.46 -9.19
N GLY A 254 -1.90 14.79 -8.36
CA GLY A 254 -2.81 13.80 -7.77
C GLY A 254 -3.55 12.99 -8.84
N ARG A 255 -4.11 13.65 -9.86
CA ARG A 255 -4.80 12.98 -10.97
C ARG A 255 -3.86 12.11 -11.80
N ARG A 256 -2.63 12.55 -12.05
CA ARG A 256 -1.60 11.77 -12.76
C ARG A 256 -1.20 10.52 -11.98
N LEU A 257 -0.98 10.64 -10.67
CA LEU A 257 -0.70 9.50 -9.80
C LEU A 257 -1.88 8.51 -9.79
N ALA A 258 -3.11 9.00 -9.64
CA ALA A 258 -4.31 8.19 -9.71
C ALA A 258 -4.46 7.48 -11.06
N GLN A 259 -4.17 8.16 -12.17
CA GLN A 259 -4.22 7.57 -13.51
C GLN A 259 -3.12 6.53 -13.73
N ALA A 260 -1.89 6.79 -13.26
CA ALA A 260 -0.79 5.84 -13.36
C ALA A 260 -1.07 4.56 -12.55
N TYR A 261 -1.64 4.72 -11.35
CA TYR A 261 -2.10 3.59 -10.53
C TYR A 261 -3.23 2.82 -11.21
N ARG A 262 -4.27 3.50 -11.72
CA ARG A 262 -5.37 2.84 -12.47
C ARG A 262 -4.88 2.11 -13.72
N LYS A 263 -3.92 2.67 -14.46
CA LYS A 263 -3.32 2.03 -15.63
C LYS A 263 -2.30 0.93 -15.30
N GLN A 264 -2.17 0.53 -14.03
CA GLN A 264 -1.22 -0.49 -13.55
C GLN A 264 0.24 -0.17 -13.91
N GLN A 265 0.58 1.11 -14.11
CA GLN A 265 1.96 1.55 -14.40
C GLN A 265 2.79 1.66 -13.12
N VAL A 266 2.12 1.78 -11.97
CA VAL A 266 2.71 1.87 -10.64
C VAL A 266 1.96 0.93 -9.71
N SER A 267 2.68 0.06 -8.99
CA SER A 267 2.12 -0.79 -7.94
C SER A 267 2.23 -0.15 -6.56
N GLU A 268 1.45 -0.63 -5.58
CA GLU A 268 1.55 -0.21 -4.17
C GLU A 268 2.97 -0.35 -3.63
N LEU A 269 3.66 -1.47 -3.94
CA LEU A 269 5.03 -1.71 -3.46
C LEU A 269 6.03 -0.78 -4.10
N PHE A 270 5.94 -0.57 -5.42
CA PHE A 270 6.83 0.37 -6.11
C PHE A 270 6.63 1.80 -5.64
N TYR A 271 5.38 2.19 -5.36
CA TYR A 271 5.08 3.50 -4.78
C TYR A 271 5.72 3.66 -3.40
N LEU A 272 5.50 2.69 -2.50
CA LEU A 272 6.13 2.68 -1.17
C LEU A 272 7.65 2.70 -1.26
N PHE A 273 8.23 1.85 -2.10
CA PHE A 273 9.67 1.76 -2.31
C PHE A 273 10.24 3.10 -2.81
N THR A 274 9.58 3.74 -3.78
CA THR A 274 9.95 5.06 -4.28
C THR A 274 9.87 6.13 -3.18
N ALA A 275 8.81 6.12 -2.38
CA ALA A 275 8.62 7.08 -1.29
C ALA A 275 9.73 6.94 -0.23
N VAL A 276 10.02 5.73 0.23
CA VAL A 276 11.06 5.46 1.23
C VAL A 276 12.44 5.87 0.70
N TRP A 277 12.78 5.51 -0.55
CA TRP A 277 14.04 5.92 -1.16
C TRP A 277 14.14 7.43 -1.35
N THR A 278 13.05 8.09 -1.75
CA THR A 278 13.03 9.56 -1.86
C THR A 278 13.35 10.18 -0.52
N ILE A 279 12.71 9.74 0.57
CA ILE A 279 12.97 10.23 1.92
C ILE A 279 14.44 9.96 2.33
N ALA A 280 14.97 8.77 2.06
CA ALA A 280 16.35 8.40 2.37
C ALA A 280 17.39 9.26 1.62
N LEU A 281 17.04 9.78 0.45
CA LEU A 281 17.93 10.60 -0.39
C LEU A 281 17.83 12.11 -0.09
N ILE A 282 16.84 12.55 0.71
CA ILE A 282 16.73 13.95 1.13
C ILE A 282 17.95 14.36 1.95
N SER A 283 18.37 13.56 2.93
CA SER A 283 19.51 13.85 3.80
C SER A 283 20.80 14.18 3.01
N PRO A 284 21.31 13.30 2.13
CA PRO A 284 22.50 13.61 1.34
C PRO A 284 22.29 14.78 0.35
N ALA A 285 21.09 14.96 -0.19
CA ALA A 285 20.78 16.13 -1.04
C ALA A 285 20.85 17.45 -0.24
N LEU A 286 20.40 17.47 1.01
CA LEU A 286 20.48 18.64 1.89
C LEU A 286 21.90 19.01 2.25
N MET A 287 22.76 18.02 2.48
CA MET A 287 24.17 18.23 2.77
C MET A 287 24.91 18.80 1.55
N ALA A 288 24.63 18.28 0.36
CA ALA A 288 25.24 18.75 -0.89
C ALA A 288 24.73 20.12 -1.36
N MET A 289 23.63 20.63 -0.78
CA MET A 289 23.00 21.88 -1.22
C MET A 289 23.85 23.11 -0.99
N GLY A 290 24.66 23.10 0.07
CA GLY A 290 25.59 24.19 0.36
C GLY A 290 26.69 24.35 -0.69
N SER A 291 27.14 23.25 -1.30
CA SER A 291 28.25 23.25 -2.26
C SER A 291 27.81 23.28 -3.73
N MET A 292 26.70 22.59 -4.07
CA MET A 292 26.30 22.37 -5.47
C MET A 292 25.05 23.13 -5.91
N GLY A 293 24.31 23.76 -4.98
CA GLY A 293 23.02 24.38 -5.29
C GLY A 293 22.06 23.39 -5.97
N TRP A 294 21.66 23.68 -7.20
CA TRP A 294 20.78 22.80 -8.00
C TRP A 294 21.44 21.49 -8.45
N GLY A 295 22.78 21.41 -8.46
CA GLY A 295 23.51 20.18 -8.77
C GLY A 295 23.22 19.03 -7.79
N THR A 296 22.67 19.33 -6.61
CA THR A 296 22.17 18.35 -5.62
C THR A 296 21.16 17.35 -6.16
N LEU A 297 20.47 17.68 -7.26
CA LEU A 297 19.52 16.77 -7.89
C LEU A 297 20.17 15.44 -8.31
N VAL A 298 21.50 15.42 -8.50
CA VAL A 298 22.26 14.19 -8.73
C VAL A 298 22.06 13.15 -7.62
N CYS A 299 21.82 13.56 -6.37
CA CYS A 299 21.54 12.65 -5.25
C CYS A 299 20.28 11.80 -5.47
N PHE A 300 19.36 12.24 -6.35
CA PHE A 300 18.14 11.50 -6.69
C PHE A 300 18.29 10.54 -7.89
N VAL A 301 19.46 10.51 -8.55
CA VAL A 301 19.75 9.55 -9.64
C VAL A 301 19.46 8.09 -9.27
N PRO A 302 19.68 7.59 -8.04
CA PRO A 302 19.30 6.24 -7.68
C PRO A 302 17.83 5.90 -7.95
N LEU A 303 16.91 6.88 -7.92
CA LEU A 303 15.49 6.66 -8.21
C LEU A 303 15.23 6.22 -9.67
N LEU A 304 16.14 6.53 -10.60
CA LEU A 304 16.01 6.12 -12.01
C LEU A 304 16.14 4.60 -12.19
N TRP A 305 16.73 3.89 -11.22
CA TRP A 305 16.76 2.42 -11.22
C TRP A 305 15.39 1.80 -10.99
N ILE A 306 14.42 2.53 -10.43
CA ILE A 306 13.08 2.01 -10.16
C ILE A 306 12.30 1.67 -11.44
N PRO A 307 12.10 2.58 -12.40
CA PRO A 307 11.41 2.24 -13.64
C PRO A 307 12.18 1.21 -14.48
N LEU A 308 13.51 1.26 -14.48
CA LEU A 308 14.33 0.26 -15.16
C LEU A 308 14.19 -1.12 -14.51
N GLY A 309 14.21 -1.17 -13.18
CA GLY A 309 14.01 -2.37 -12.39
C GLY A 309 12.62 -2.96 -12.60
N ALA A 310 11.57 -2.14 -12.63
CA ALA A 310 10.21 -2.58 -12.95
C ALA A 310 10.14 -3.21 -14.35
N ALA A 311 10.71 -2.56 -15.37
CA ALA A 311 10.77 -3.10 -16.72
C ALA A 311 11.56 -4.42 -16.78
N LEU A 312 12.67 -4.52 -16.04
CA LEU A 312 13.48 -5.73 -15.96
C LEU A 312 12.75 -6.86 -15.22
N MET A 313 12.04 -6.57 -14.14
CA MET A 313 11.25 -7.55 -13.38
C MET A 313 10.14 -8.16 -14.24
N GLN A 314 9.51 -7.36 -15.11
CA GLN A 314 8.51 -7.86 -16.06
C GLN A 314 9.15 -8.74 -17.14
N ARG A 315 10.30 -8.33 -17.68
CA ARG A 315 11.01 -9.07 -18.75
C ARG A 315 11.64 -10.38 -18.27
N LEU A 316 12.22 -10.37 -17.07
CA LEU A 316 12.81 -11.54 -16.40
C LEU A 316 11.77 -12.31 -15.58
N GLY A 317 10.49 -11.96 -15.72
CA GLY A 317 9.39 -12.69 -15.12
C GLY A 317 9.38 -14.15 -15.56
N PRO A 318 8.70 -15.04 -14.81
CA PRO A 318 8.52 -16.39 -15.27
C PRO A 318 7.72 -16.37 -16.57
N PRO A 319 7.90 -17.35 -17.46
CA PRO A 319 6.99 -17.50 -18.59
C PRO A 319 5.55 -17.53 -18.08
N ALA A 320 4.66 -16.90 -18.85
CA ALA A 320 3.24 -16.90 -18.52
C ALA A 320 2.78 -18.36 -18.33
N PRO A 321 2.09 -18.67 -17.22
CA PRO A 321 1.64 -20.03 -16.99
C PRO A 321 0.68 -20.46 -18.10
N ALA A 322 0.62 -21.76 -18.38
CA ALA A 322 -0.34 -22.32 -19.32
C ALA A 322 -1.75 -22.26 -18.73
N GLY A 323 -2.44 -21.13 -18.95
CA GLY A 323 -3.76 -20.83 -18.42
C GLY A 323 -3.83 -19.45 -17.76
N ARG A 324 -5.03 -19.05 -17.34
CA ARG A 324 -5.19 -17.80 -16.58
C ARG A 324 -4.66 -17.97 -15.15
N PRO A 325 -4.25 -16.90 -14.46
CA PRO A 325 -3.95 -16.96 -13.03
C PRO A 325 -5.19 -17.47 -12.25
N PRO A 326 -5.01 -18.34 -11.24
CA PRO A 326 -6.12 -18.81 -10.42
C PRO A 326 -6.69 -17.67 -9.57
N THR A 327 -7.99 -17.72 -9.30
CA THR A 327 -8.74 -16.72 -8.53
C THR A 327 -9.16 -17.30 -7.19
N LEU A 328 -8.77 -16.62 -6.11
CA LEU A 328 -9.18 -16.93 -4.74
C LEU A 328 -10.35 -16.05 -4.33
N LEU A 329 -11.46 -16.67 -3.96
CA LEU A 329 -12.56 -16.01 -3.27
C LEU A 329 -12.35 -16.11 -1.76
N VAL A 330 -12.43 -14.97 -1.08
CA VAL A 330 -12.34 -14.90 0.38
C VAL A 330 -13.73 -14.61 0.96
N LEU A 331 -14.21 -15.52 1.79
CA LEU A 331 -15.48 -15.43 2.54
C LEU A 331 -15.20 -15.49 4.04
N ARG A 332 -16.05 -14.85 4.84
CA ARG A 332 -15.87 -14.79 6.31
C ARG A 332 -17.13 -14.42 7.04
N VAL A 333 -17.28 -14.94 8.25
CA VAL A 333 -18.27 -14.48 9.22
C VAL A 333 -17.92 -13.04 9.66
N PHE A 334 -18.87 -12.10 9.53
CA PHE A 334 -18.70 -10.72 9.98
C PHE A 334 -18.50 -10.65 11.51
N GLN A 335 -17.63 -9.73 11.98
CA GLN A 335 -17.32 -9.45 13.40
C GLN A 335 -16.38 -10.44 14.11
N GLN A 336 -15.16 -10.63 13.62
CA GLN A 336 -14.15 -11.44 14.29
C GLN A 336 -12.92 -10.64 14.77
N ASP A 337 -12.24 -11.18 15.79
CA ASP A 337 -11.10 -10.60 16.52
C ASP A 337 -9.91 -10.15 15.65
N ALA A 338 -9.11 -9.20 16.14
CA ALA A 338 -7.95 -8.65 15.42
C ALA A 338 -6.90 -9.72 15.01
N ASN A 339 -6.70 -10.77 15.82
CA ASN A 339 -5.74 -11.84 15.53
C ASN A 339 -6.16 -12.72 14.35
N VAL A 340 -7.47 -12.95 14.20
CA VAL A 340 -8.09 -13.73 13.12
C VAL A 340 -7.84 -13.05 11.77
N GLN A 341 -7.97 -11.73 11.74
CA GLN A 341 -7.79 -10.90 10.55
C GLN A 341 -6.35 -10.91 10.04
N HIS A 342 -5.35 -11.07 10.92
CA HIS A 342 -3.93 -11.11 10.54
C HIS A 342 -3.54 -12.35 9.71
N LEU A 343 -4.23 -13.48 9.89
CA LEU A 343 -3.98 -14.69 9.11
C LEU A 343 -4.45 -14.50 7.66
N PHE A 344 -5.69 -14.03 7.47
CA PHE A 344 -6.27 -13.75 6.15
C PHE A 344 -5.42 -12.78 5.36
N ASP A 345 -5.08 -11.68 6.01
CA ASP A 345 -4.13 -10.69 5.54
C ASP A 345 -2.85 -11.32 4.97
N ARG A 346 -2.21 -12.25 5.71
CA ARG A 346 -0.98 -12.92 5.24
C ARG A 346 -1.24 -13.89 4.10
N VAL A 347 -2.33 -14.63 4.14
CA VAL A 347 -2.70 -15.58 3.07
C VAL A 347 -3.00 -14.83 1.78
N ILE A 348 -3.77 -13.74 1.84
CA ILE A 348 -4.07 -12.86 0.70
C ILE A 348 -2.76 -12.29 0.14
N GLU A 349 -1.90 -11.69 0.98
CA GLU A 349 -0.63 -11.13 0.48
C GLU A 349 0.27 -12.17 -0.19
N ARG A 350 0.26 -13.42 0.30
CA ARG A 350 0.97 -14.53 -0.35
C ARG A 350 0.28 -15.03 -1.59
N TRP A 351 -1.05 -15.07 -1.64
CA TRP A 351 -1.80 -15.49 -2.82
C TRP A 351 -1.60 -14.52 -4.00
N ARG A 352 -1.54 -13.21 -3.71
CA ARG A 352 -1.35 -12.14 -4.70
C ARG A 352 -0.10 -12.31 -5.56
N VAL A 353 0.91 -13.09 -5.19
CA VAL A 353 2.09 -13.34 -6.05
C VAL A 353 1.84 -14.40 -7.14
N THR A 354 0.71 -15.10 -7.10
CA THR A 354 0.38 -16.20 -8.02
C THR A 354 -1.02 -16.11 -8.63
N GLY A 355 -1.95 -15.38 -8.01
CA GLY A 355 -3.34 -15.38 -8.46
C GLY A 355 -4.14 -14.17 -7.99
N ASN A 356 -5.30 -13.97 -8.63
CA ASN A 356 -6.24 -12.90 -8.31
C ASN A 356 -6.95 -13.17 -6.98
N THR A 357 -7.35 -12.12 -6.27
CA THR A 357 -8.18 -12.23 -5.07
C THR A 357 -9.46 -11.45 -5.26
N VAL A 358 -10.59 -12.07 -4.94
CA VAL A 358 -11.91 -11.44 -4.92
C VAL A 358 -12.54 -11.60 -3.54
N LEU A 359 -13.25 -10.58 -3.07
CA LEU A 359 -13.95 -10.63 -1.79
C LEU A 359 -15.20 -9.74 -1.77
N ILE A 360 -16.13 -10.07 -0.87
CA ILE A 360 -17.24 -9.20 -0.50
C ILE A 360 -16.77 -8.36 0.70
N ALA A 361 -16.73 -7.04 0.51
CA ALA A 361 -16.20 -6.13 1.51
C ALA A 361 -17.18 -5.94 2.67
N GLY A 362 -16.64 -5.99 3.89
CA GLY A 362 -17.37 -5.70 5.13
C GLY A 362 -16.91 -4.41 5.79
N THR A 363 -17.74 -3.83 6.66
CA THR A 363 -17.43 -2.59 7.38
C THR A 363 -16.16 -2.66 8.26
N ASP A 364 -15.76 -3.87 8.61
CA ASP A 364 -14.60 -4.22 9.45
C ASP A 364 -13.28 -4.29 8.67
N LEU A 365 -13.29 -4.33 7.32
CA LEU A 365 -12.08 -4.26 6.48
C LEU A 365 -11.77 -2.85 5.96
N LEU A 366 -12.68 -1.90 6.14
CA LEU A 366 -12.62 -0.59 5.50
C LEU A 366 -11.37 0.25 5.78
N GLU A 367 -10.53 -0.08 6.76
CA GLU A 367 -9.24 0.62 6.98
C GLU A 367 -8.03 -0.15 6.46
N ARG A 368 -8.20 -1.42 6.11
CA ARG A 368 -7.11 -2.34 5.74
C ARG A 368 -7.11 -2.70 4.26
N THR A 369 -8.23 -2.48 3.58
CA THR A 369 -8.38 -2.71 2.15
C THR A 369 -8.53 -1.43 1.35
N ILE A 370 -8.46 -0.25 1.99
CA ILE A 370 -8.39 1.04 1.29
C ILE A 370 -7.24 0.97 0.30
N ASP A 371 -7.56 0.96 -0.97
CA ASP A 371 -6.58 1.09 -2.03
C ASP A 371 -6.45 2.56 -2.47
N ALA A 372 -5.47 2.85 -3.31
CA ALA A 372 -5.25 4.21 -3.76
C ALA A 372 -6.46 4.75 -4.56
N ASP A 373 -7.11 3.88 -5.32
CA ASP A 373 -8.20 4.25 -6.21
C ASP A 373 -9.49 4.56 -5.43
N ASP A 374 -9.74 3.87 -4.31
CA ASP A 374 -10.78 4.18 -3.33
C ASP A 374 -10.64 5.61 -2.81
N ILE A 375 -9.42 6.02 -2.49
CA ILE A 375 -9.13 7.37 -1.96
C ILE A 375 -9.47 8.43 -3.01
N PHE A 376 -9.00 8.24 -4.24
CA PHE A 376 -9.28 9.20 -5.32
C PHE A 376 -10.77 9.25 -5.67
N THR A 377 -11.42 8.09 -5.75
CA THR A 377 -12.88 7.99 -6.00
C THR A 377 -13.68 8.65 -4.88
N PHE A 378 -13.25 8.51 -3.63
CA PHE A 378 -13.86 9.16 -2.47
C PHE A 378 -13.69 10.68 -2.50
N ILE A 379 -12.48 11.17 -2.78
CA ILE A 379 -12.21 12.60 -2.90
C ILE A 379 -13.05 13.23 -4.03
N ASP A 380 -13.23 12.50 -5.13
CA ASP A 380 -14.08 12.91 -6.26
C ASP A 380 -15.59 12.79 -5.96
N GLY A 381 -16.00 12.31 -4.78
CA GLY A 381 -17.41 12.17 -4.39
C GLY A 381 -18.15 11.01 -5.06
N ARG A 382 -17.43 10.13 -5.76
CA ARG A 382 -17.98 9.05 -6.61
C ARG A 382 -18.03 7.69 -5.93
N LEU A 383 -17.83 7.64 -4.61
CA LEU A 383 -17.76 6.39 -3.85
C LEU A 383 -19.04 5.53 -3.98
N GLY A 384 -20.20 6.16 -4.18
CA GLY A 384 -21.47 5.46 -4.39
C GLY A 384 -21.53 4.59 -5.65
N GLU A 385 -20.72 4.91 -6.68
CA GLU A 385 -20.68 4.15 -7.94
C GLU A 385 -20.07 2.75 -7.78
N ARG A 386 -19.28 2.54 -6.71
CA ARG A 386 -18.66 1.25 -6.39
C ARG A 386 -19.61 0.25 -5.73
N PHE A 387 -20.79 0.70 -5.31
CA PHE A 387 -21.77 -0.15 -4.65
C PHE A 387 -22.65 -0.89 -5.64
N ILE A 388 -22.86 -2.19 -5.40
CA ILE A 388 -23.84 -3.01 -6.11
C ILE A 388 -25.21 -2.74 -5.47
N GLN A 389 -25.98 -1.85 -6.09
CA GLN A 389 -27.32 -1.47 -5.62
C GLN A 389 -28.39 -2.39 -6.18
N SER A 390 -28.19 -2.93 -7.38
CA SER A 390 -29.09 -3.87 -8.02
C SER A 390 -28.35 -5.10 -8.53
N PRO A 391 -29.03 -6.24 -8.75
CA PRO A 391 -28.43 -7.41 -9.39
C PRO A 391 -27.83 -7.10 -10.77
N ALA A 392 -28.36 -6.11 -11.50
CA ALA A 392 -27.83 -5.70 -12.80
C ALA A 392 -26.44 -5.04 -12.70
N ASP A 393 -26.11 -4.43 -11.55
CA ASP A 393 -24.79 -3.82 -11.31
C ASP A 393 -23.66 -4.83 -11.16
N VAL A 394 -23.99 -6.10 -10.86
CA VAL A 394 -22.99 -7.15 -10.60
C VAL A 394 -22.10 -7.34 -11.83
N ALA A 395 -22.69 -7.49 -13.02
CA ALA A 395 -21.92 -7.73 -14.24
C ALA A 395 -21.02 -6.54 -14.59
N ARG A 396 -21.52 -5.31 -14.45
CA ARG A 396 -20.73 -4.09 -14.60
C ARG A 396 -19.55 -4.08 -13.62
N ARG A 397 -19.79 -4.42 -12.35
CA ARG A 397 -18.76 -4.40 -11.33
C ARG A 397 -17.67 -5.45 -11.56
N LEU A 398 -18.04 -6.65 -12.00
CA LEU A 398 -17.09 -7.70 -12.36
C LEU A 398 -16.25 -7.32 -13.59
N ALA A 399 -16.81 -6.56 -14.53
CA ALA A 399 -16.08 -6.05 -15.69
C ALA A 399 -15.04 -4.97 -15.33
N GLU A 400 -15.23 -4.27 -14.20
CA GLU A 400 -14.27 -3.30 -13.65
C GLU A 400 -13.12 -3.96 -12.86
N PHE A 401 -13.14 -5.28 -12.67
CA PHE A 401 -12.10 -5.97 -11.92
C PHE A 401 -10.76 -6.00 -12.66
N GLU A 402 -9.70 -5.81 -11.90
CA GLU A 402 -8.33 -5.82 -12.40
C GLU A 402 -7.77 -7.25 -12.33
N TRP A 403 -7.82 -7.94 -13.47
CA TRP A 403 -7.37 -9.34 -13.60
C TRP A 403 -5.89 -9.49 -13.98
N ARG A 404 -5.26 -8.39 -14.39
CA ARG A 404 -3.84 -8.35 -14.78
C ARG A 404 -2.97 -8.15 -13.53
N ALA A 405 -1.79 -8.73 -13.55
CA ALA A 405 -0.77 -8.43 -12.56
C ALA A 405 -0.23 -7.00 -12.75
N ASP A 406 0.07 -6.34 -11.64
CA ASP A 406 0.77 -5.07 -11.59
C ASP A 406 2.23 -5.20 -12.10
N VAL A 407 2.91 -4.06 -12.22
CA VAL A 407 4.32 -4.01 -12.67
C VAL A 407 5.32 -4.82 -11.82
N ASP A 408 4.98 -5.14 -10.58
CA ASP A 408 5.75 -6.00 -9.67
C ASP A 408 5.35 -7.49 -9.75
N GLY A 409 4.46 -7.85 -10.68
CA GLY A 409 3.96 -9.20 -10.88
C GLY A 409 2.91 -9.65 -9.87
N ARG A 410 2.42 -8.74 -9.01
CA ARG A 410 1.38 -9.06 -8.03
C ARG A 410 0.00 -8.78 -8.58
N HIS A 411 -0.97 -9.59 -8.19
CA HIS A 411 -2.37 -9.38 -8.51
C HIS A 411 -3.04 -8.46 -7.47
N ARG A 412 -4.02 -7.68 -7.93
CA ARG A 412 -4.82 -6.80 -7.06
C ARG A 412 -5.90 -7.59 -6.32
N VAL A 413 -6.35 -7.02 -5.21
CA VAL A 413 -7.52 -7.49 -4.49
C VAL A 413 -8.73 -6.75 -5.05
N ASN A 414 -9.71 -7.49 -5.53
CA ASN A 414 -10.93 -6.93 -6.11
C ASN A 414 -12.08 -7.06 -5.10
N GLU A 415 -12.76 -5.95 -4.85
CA GLU A 415 -13.80 -5.88 -3.81
C GLU A 415 -15.17 -5.52 -4.40
N CYS A 416 -16.18 -6.27 -3.95
CA CYS A 416 -17.59 -5.93 -4.12
C CYS A 416 -18.14 -5.29 -2.84
N TYR A 417 -18.66 -4.07 -2.96
CA TYR A 417 -19.44 -3.43 -1.90
C TYR A 417 -20.92 -3.69 -2.15
N CYS A 418 -21.47 -4.62 -1.38
CA CYS A 418 -22.87 -5.04 -1.53
C CYS A 418 -23.78 -4.28 -0.56
N HIS A 419 -25.04 -4.13 -0.96
CA HIS A 419 -26.13 -3.79 -0.04
C HIS A 419 -26.68 -5.07 0.59
N ASP A 420 -27.44 -4.95 1.68
CA ASP A 420 -27.98 -6.09 2.45
C ASP A 420 -28.89 -7.00 1.60
N THR A 421 -29.42 -6.51 0.47
CA THR A 421 -30.30 -7.27 -0.43
C THR A 421 -29.62 -7.82 -1.69
N THR A 422 -28.38 -7.41 -2.00
CA THR A 422 -27.69 -7.75 -3.26
C THR A 422 -26.49 -8.68 -3.10
N TRP A 423 -26.11 -9.01 -1.86
CA TRP A 423 -24.92 -9.81 -1.59
C TRP A 423 -25.02 -11.25 -2.11
N GLN A 424 -26.22 -11.86 -2.17
CA GLN A 424 -26.41 -13.24 -2.65
C GLN A 424 -26.13 -13.36 -4.15
N GLN A 425 -26.57 -12.37 -4.94
CA GLN A 425 -26.32 -12.32 -6.38
C GLN A 425 -24.83 -12.05 -6.64
N ALA A 426 -24.23 -11.13 -5.89
CA ALA A 426 -22.80 -10.88 -5.97
C ALA A 426 -21.97 -12.13 -5.61
N LEU A 427 -22.34 -12.84 -4.54
CA LEU A 427 -21.70 -14.10 -4.14
C LEU A 427 -21.75 -15.13 -5.26
N THR A 428 -22.93 -15.34 -5.85
CA THR A 428 -23.12 -16.30 -6.94
C THR A 428 -22.19 -15.98 -8.12
N ALA A 429 -22.12 -14.71 -8.53
CA ALA A 429 -21.24 -14.28 -9.61
C ALA A 429 -19.75 -14.40 -9.26
N LEU A 430 -19.36 -14.09 -8.01
CA LEU A 430 -17.98 -14.24 -7.54
C LEU A 430 -17.54 -15.71 -7.52
N VAL A 431 -18.41 -16.62 -7.10
CA VAL A 431 -18.13 -18.06 -7.10
C VAL A 431 -17.88 -18.57 -8.53
N GLN A 432 -18.62 -18.08 -9.53
CA GLN A 432 -18.44 -18.46 -10.94
C GLN A 432 -17.08 -18.05 -11.53
N VAL A 433 -16.47 -16.97 -11.04
CA VAL A 433 -15.16 -16.50 -11.53
C VAL A 433 -13.98 -16.99 -10.66
N SER A 434 -14.27 -17.81 -9.64
CA SER A 434 -13.30 -18.25 -8.63
C SER A 434 -12.97 -19.73 -8.77
N ASP A 435 -11.71 -20.07 -8.55
CA ASP A 435 -11.22 -21.46 -8.67
C ASP A 435 -11.13 -22.14 -7.32
N VAL A 436 -10.79 -21.36 -6.29
CA VAL A 436 -10.66 -21.81 -4.91
C VAL A 436 -11.25 -20.79 -3.96
N VAL A 437 -11.72 -21.27 -2.81
CA VAL A 437 -12.33 -20.44 -1.78
C VAL A 437 -11.61 -20.64 -0.45
N LEU A 438 -11.34 -19.52 0.24
CA LEU A 438 -10.97 -19.52 1.64
C LEU A 438 -12.13 -18.93 2.44
N MET A 439 -12.74 -19.75 3.31
CA MET A 439 -13.89 -19.37 4.11
C MET A 439 -13.53 -19.37 5.60
N ASP A 440 -13.72 -18.25 6.30
CA ASP A 440 -13.67 -18.20 7.77
C ASP A 440 -15.03 -18.56 8.38
N LEU A 441 -15.12 -19.71 9.04
CA LEU A 441 -16.28 -20.12 9.84
C LEU A 441 -15.98 -20.18 11.34
N ARG A 442 -14.87 -19.62 11.81
CA ARG A 442 -14.57 -19.60 13.25
C ARG A 442 -15.67 -18.88 14.02
N ASN A 443 -16.10 -19.44 15.15
CA ASN A 443 -17.24 -18.96 15.95
C ASN A 443 -18.58 -18.96 15.21
N PHE A 444 -18.73 -19.71 14.12
CA PHE A 444 -20.01 -19.85 13.44
C PHE A 444 -21.06 -20.52 14.34
N VAL A 445 -22.29 -20.00 14.28
CA VAL A 445 -23.49 -20.54 14.93
C VAL A 445 -24.60 -20.71 13.90
N ALA A 446 -25.42 -21.77 14.01
CA ALA A 446 -26.43 -22.17 13.02
C ALA A 446 -27.52 -21.12 12.78
N GLN A 447 -27.71 -20.19 13.72
CA GLN A 447 -28.62 -19.06 13.56
C GLN A 447 -28.18 -18.11 12.44
N ASN A 448 -26.90 -18.09 12.09
CA ASN A 448 -26.37 -17.30 10.98
C ASN A 448 -26.68 -17.97 9.63
N LYS A 449 -27.91 -17.76 9.15
CA LYS A 449 -28.41 -18.29 7.87
C LYS A 449 -27.58 -17.83 6.66
N GLY A 450 -26.87 -16.70 6.77
CA GLY A 450 -26.01 -16.18 5.70
C GLY A 450 -24.88 -17.14 5.35
N CYS A 451 -24.13 -17.61 6.35
CA CYS A 451 -23.02 -18.56 6.13
C CYS A 451 -23.50 -19.94 5.67
N LEU A 452 -24.69 -20.38 6.10
CA LEU A 452 -25.30 -21.61 5.59
C LEU A 452 -25.65 -21.48 4.10
N HIS A 453 -26.18 -20.34 3.68
CA HIS A 453 -26.43 -20.06 2.27
C HIS A 453 -25.12 -20.02 1.47
N GLU A 454 -24.07 -19.38 1.99
CA GLU A 454 -22.74 -19.40 1.36
C GLU A 454 -22.24 -20.82 1.14
N LEU A 455 -22.27 -21.68 2.16
CA LEU A 455 -21.86 -23.08 2.05
C LEU A 455 -22.67 -23.85 1.00
N GLN A 456 -23.98 -23.62 0.91
CA GLN A 456 -24.84 -24.24 -0.09
C GLN A 456 -24.48 -23.81 -1.51
N VAL A 457 -24.23 -22.52 -1.73
CA VAL A 457 -23.77 -22.00 -3.04
C VAL A 457 -22.44 -22.63 -3.43
N LEU A 458 -21.47 -22.70 -2.51
CA LEU A 458 -20.17 -23.33 -2.75
C LEU A 458 -20.29 -24.83 -3.05
N THR A 459 -21.25 -25.50 -2.43
CA THR A 459 -21.52 -26.93 -2.64
C THR A 459 -22.04 -27.18 -4.05
N GLN A 460 -22.89 -26.30 -4.58
CA GLN A 460 -23.53 -26.44 -5.88
C GLN A 460 -22.69 -25.91 -7.05
N ALA A 461 -21.59 -25.22 -6.79
CA ALA A 461 -20.74 -24.64 -7.83
C ALA A 461 -20.04 -25.74 -8.65
N PRO A 462 -20.22 -25.80 -9.99
CA PRO A 462 -19.63 -26.86 -10.81
C PRO A 462 -18.11 -26.70 -10.96
N ASP A 463 -17.64 -25.49 -11.26
CA ASP A 463 -16.24 -25.21 -11.63
C ASP A 463 -15.30 -24.96 -10.44
N LEU A 464 -15.87 -24.94 -9.22
CA LEU A 464 -15.11 -24.70 -8.00
C LEU A 464 -14.31 -25.94 -7.63
N ARG A 465 -12.97 -25.80 -7.59
CA ARG A 465 -12.05 -26.90 -7.31
C ARG A 465 -12.02 -27.26 -5.84
N ARG A 466 -11.87 -26.26 -4.98
CA ARG A 466 -11.66 -26.49 -3.54
C ARG A 466 -12.12 -25.34 -2.67
N VAL A 467 -12.57 -25.68 -1.46
CA VAL A 467 -12.99 -24.78 -0.40
C VAL A 467 -12.20 -25.13 0.85
N VAL A 468 -11.35 -24.22 1.29
CA VAL A 468 -10.63 -24.32 2.57
C VAL A 468 -11.43 -23.57 3.63
N VAL A 469 -11.91 -24.31 4.62
CA VAL A 469 -12.77 -23.78 5.68
C VAL A 469 -11.99 -23.73 6.99
N LEU A 470 -11.88 -22.54 7.58
CA LEU A 470 -11.26 -22.36 8.88
C LEU A 470 -12.30 -22.46 9.98
N VAL A 471 -12.04 -23.31 10.98
CA VAL A 471 -12.93 -23.55 12.13
C VAL A 471 -12.15 -23.50 13.44
N ASN A 472 -12.85 -23.35 14.56
CA ASN A 472 -12.27 -23.37 15.90
C ASN A 472 -13.18 -24.13 16.87
N ASP A 473 -12.74 -24.27 18.11
CA ASP A 473 -13.45 -24.99 19.18
C ASP A 473 -14.86 -24.45 19.48
N ARG A 474 -15.18 -23.23 19.04
CA ARG A 474 -16.49 -22.58 19.23
C ARG A 474 -17.41 -22.69 18.02
N THR A 475 -16.98 -23.38 16.97
CA THR A 475 -17.73 -23.48 15.72
C THR A 475 -18.78 -24.59 15.83
N GLU A 476 -20.04 -24.30 15.50
CA GLU A 476 -21.08 -25.32 15.34
C GLU A 476 -20.86 -26.10 14.03
N LEU A 477 -19.99 -27.11 14.10
CA LEU A 477 -19.59 -27.92 12.94
C LEU A 477 -20.72 -28.74 12.30
N PRO A 478 -21.60 -29.45 13.05
CA PRO A 478 -22.56 -30.34 12.41
C PRO A 478 -23.51 -29.64 11.43
N PRO A 479 -24.10 -28.47 11.75
CA PRO A 479 -24.91 -27.70 10.80
C PRO A 479 -24.12 -27.25 9.56
N ALA A 480 -22.86 -26.83 9.73
CA ALA A 480 -22.02 -26.41 8.63
C ALA A 480 -21.67 -27.58 7.70
N GLN A 481 -21.30 -28.74 8.25
CA GLN A 481 -21.00 -29.93 7.46
C GLN A 481 -22.25 -30.47 6.74
N ALA A 482 -23.41 -30.43 7.39
CA ALA A 482 -24.69 -30.81 6.77
C ALA A 482 -24.98 -29.98 5.50
N ALA A 483 -24.65 -28.69 5.50
CA ALA A 483 -24.79 -27.82 4.33
C ALA A 483 -23.84 -28.18 3.17
N THR A 484 -22.85 -29.04 3.39
CA THR A 484 -21.83 -29.46 2.41
C THR A 484 -21.98 -30.89 1.90
N LEU A 485 -22.96 -31.65 2.38
CA LEU A 485 -23.12 -33.09 2.06
C LEU A 485 -23.30 -33.40 0.57
N GLY A 486 -23.77 -32.44 -0.23
CA GLY A 486 -23.93 -32.60 -1.68
C GLY A 486 -22.68 -32.28 -2.51
N ALA A 487 -21.55 -32.00 -1.88
CA ALA A 487 -20.33 -31.58 -2.55
C ALA A 487 -19.58 -32.78 -3.15
N PRO A 488 -18.87 -32.62 -4.28
CA PRO A 488 -17.88 -33.57 -4.74
C PRO A 488 -16.86 -33.90 -3.65
N GLU A 489 -16.42 -35.16 -3.61
CA GLU A 489 -15.46 -35.65 -2.64
C GLU A 489 -14.16 -34.82 -2.68
N GLY A 490 -13.64 -34.46 -1.50
CA GLY A 490 -12.42 -33.66 -1.38
C GLY A 490 -12.57 -32.16 -1.71
N ARG A 491 -13.78 -31.68 -2.04
CA ARG A 491 -14.01 -30.24 -2.27
C ARG A 491 -13.77 -29.40 -1.01
N PHE A 492 -14.26 -29.85 0.14
CA PHE A 492 -14.15 -29.13 1.40
C PHE A 492 -12.98 -29.65 2.24
N VAL A 493 -12.05 -28.76 2.58
CA VAL A 493 -10.91 -29.04 3.48
C VAL A 493 -11.10 -28.23 4.75
N TRP A 494 -11.34 -28.91 5.86
CA TRP A 494 -11.60 -28.29 7.16
C TRP A 494 -10.30 -28.17 7.96
N LEU A 495 -9.90 -26.95 8.29
CA LEU A 495 -8.73 -26.67 9.11
C LEU A 495 -9.16 -26.15 10.48
N SER A 496 -8.89 -26.93 11.52
CA SER A 496 -9.22 -26.55 12.90
C SER A 496 -8.07 -25.82 13.56
N GLN A 497 -8.37 -24.63 14.10
CA GLN A 497 -7.48 -23.91 15.00
C GLN A 497 -7.71 -24.41 16.43
N GLN A 498 -6.69 -25.02 17.03
CA GLN A 498 -6.72 -25.46 18.42
C GLN A 498 -6.31 -24.32 19.36
N GLY A 499 -7.21 -23.92 20.27
CA GLY A 499 -6.94 -22.87 21.24
C GLY A 499 -6.61 -21.50 20.62
N THR A 500 -5.72 -20.75 21.26
CA THR A 500 -5.39 -19.36 20.88
C THR A 500 -4.25 -19.24 19.86
N THR A 501 -3.57 -20.34 19.54
CA THR A 501 -2.45 -20.34 18.59
C THR A 501 -2.98 -20.23 17.16
N PRO A 502 -2.59 -19.18 16.40
CA PRO A 502 -3.05 -19.03 15.02
C PRO A 502 -2.43 -20.11 14.12
N LEU A 503 -3.19 -20.59 13.13
CA LEU A 503 -2.69 -21.49 12.09
C LEU A 503 -1.52 -20.85 11.33
N ALA A 504 -0.56 -21.68 10.93
CA ALA A 504 0.54 -21.20 10.10
C ALA A 504 0.04 -20.85 8.69
N THR A 505 0.56 -19.78 8.09
CA THR A 505 0.14 -19.34 6.75
C THR A 505 0.31 -20.43 5.70
N GLU A 506 1.36 -21.25 5.80
CA GLU A 506 1.59 -22.37 4.86
C GLU A 506 0.58 -23.51 5.02
N GLN A 507 0.07 -23.76 6.24
CA GLN A 507 -0.97 -24.78 6.46
C GLN A 507 -2.29 -24.39 5.79
N VAL A 508 -2.58 -23.08 5.68
CA VAL A 508 -3.77 -22.58 5.00
C VAL A 508 -3.55 -22.46 3.49
N LEU A 509 -2.35 -22.07 3.05
CA LEU A 509 -2.03 -21.96 1.62
C LEU A 509 -1.90 -23.31 0.93
N ALA A 510 -1.32 -24.31 1.58
CA ALA A 510 -1.09 -25.63 0.99
C ALA A 510 -2.34 -26.24 0.36
N PRO A 511 -3.50 -26.30 1.06
CA PRO A 511 -4.70 -26.84 0.46
C PRO A 511 -5.35 -25.92 -0.58
N LEU A 512 -4.93 -24.66 -0.76
CA LEU A 512 -5.47 -23.81 -1.84
C LEU A 512 -4.85 -24.10 -3.22
N PHE A 513 -3.79 -24.90 -3.27
CA PHE A 513 -3.20 -25.44 -4.49
C PHE A 513 -3.54 -26.93 -4.64
#